data_AF-A0A3M2ZU30-F1
#
_entry.id   AF-A0A3M2ZU30-F1
#
_cell.length_a   1.000
_cell.length_b   1.000
_cell.length_c   1.000
_cell.angle_alpha   90.00
_cell.angle_beta   90.00
_cell.angle_gamma   90.00
#
_symmetry.space_group_name_H-M   'P 1'
#
loop_
_entity.id
_entity.type
_entity.pdbx_description
1 polymer ?
#
loop_
_entity_poly.entity_id
_entity_poly.type
_entity_poly.pdbx_seq_one_letter_code
_entity_poly.pdbx_strand_id
1 'polypeptide(L)'
;SHQNRLYYERLELRELVDDEGYYVQILRQNPDHIVSTRHAFNKNHLQVREDLQVQFQAEKVISWEFANASPGEKVFGLPTKITTDYTDLSHPNTERTTTVQTLAYNNIGQLTKSIAVDGVVTEWLYYPDTGGQGLDISLIAEKPLSKDLVTLTCPKVSEGYMPPVKVEYVHDPAYPKSQQITAYAYQARENPVNQRSVLVPSTVVVLTGVTLDTTTMLPSLMEGRKNALIEQRVISR
;
A
#
# COMPACT_ATOMS: atom_id res chain seq x y z
N SER A 1 42.80 9.83 -5.65
CA SER A 1 42.05 10.92 -6.28
C SER A 1 40.60 10.48 -6.42
N HIS A 2 39.71 11.03 -5.59
CA HIS A 2 38.27 10.76 -5.66
C HIS A 2 37.70 11.42 -6.92
N GLN A 3 37.20 10.64 -7.87
CA GLN A 3 36.42 11.16 -8.99
C GLN A 3 35.02 11.50 -8.48
N ASN A 4 34.73 12.80 -8.41
CA ASN A 4 33.37 13.34 -8.36
C ASN A 4 32.60 12.83 -9.60
N ARG A 5 31.74 11.82 -9.42
CA ARG A 5 30.68 11.55 -10.39
C ARG A 5 29.64 12.66 -10.24
N LEU A 6 29.73 13.67 -11.10
CA LEU A 6 28.67 14.65 -11.29
C LEU A 6 27.51 13.95 -12.02
N TYR A 7 26.44 13.69 -11.29
CA TYR A 7 25.16 13.26 -11.85
C TYR A 7 24.52 14.47 -12.52
N TYR A 8 24.35 14.45 -13.84
CA TYR A 8 23.59 15.46 -14.56
C TYR A 8 22.28 14.84 -15.06
N GLU A 9 21.16 15.29 -14.51
CA GLU A 9 19.82 15.04 -15.05
C GLU A 9 19.50 16.10 -16.11
N ARG A 10 19.09 15.66 -17.31
CA ARG A 10 18.57 16.57 -18.33
C ARG A 10 17.05 16.53 -18.25
N LEU A 11 16.47 17.59 -17.71
CA LEU A 11 15.03 17.83 -17.71
C LEU A 11 14.65 18.49 -19.04
N GLU A 12 13.93 17.79 -19.90
CA GLU A 12 13.29 18.41 -21.08
C GLU A 12 11.80 18.56 -20.80
N LEU A 13 11.38 19.78 -20.51
CA LEU A 13 9.98 20.17 -20.44
C LEU A 13 9.54 20.54 -21.86
N ARG A 14 8.62 19.78 -22.46
CA ARG A 14 8.03 20.11 -23.77
C ARG A 14 6.53 20.27 -23.59
N GLU A 15 6.02 21.46 -23.91
CA GLU A 15 4.58 21.77 -23.89
C GLU A 15 3.86 21.29 -25.16
N LEU A 16 2.68 20.70 -24.93
CA LEU A 16 1.47 20.53 -25.77
C LEU A 16 1.47 19.58 -26.98
N VAL A 17 0.44 18.72 -27.05
CA VAL A 17 -0.60 18.64 -28.12
C VAL A 17 -1.87 17.93 -27.57
N ASP A 18 -3.01 18.60 -27.65
CA ASP A 18 -4.43 18.17 -27.46
C ASP A 18 -4.97 17.79 -26.06
N ASP A 19 -6.28 17.99 -25.92
CA ASP A 19 -7.06 18.32 -24.71
C ASP A 19 -6.68 17.57 -23.41
N GLU A 20 -6.27 18.37 -22.40
CA GLU A 20 -6.26 18.11 -20.95
C GLU A 20 -4.98 17.62 -20.23
N GLY A 21 -3.73 17.66 -20.73
CA GLY A 21 -2.59 17.16 -19.92
C GLY A 21 -1.21 17.84 -20.03
N TYR A 22 -0.37 17.61 -19.01
CA TYR A 22 1.06 17.97 -18.95
C TYR A 22 1.95 16.73 -19.17
N TYR A 23 3.12 16.93 -19.77
CA TYR A 23 4.13 15.89 -19.96
C TYR A 23 5.53 16.32 -19.46
N VAL A 24 6.24 15.45 -18.75
CA VAL A 24 7.65 15.65 -18.35
C VAL A 24 8.50 14.48 -18.82
N GLN A 25 9.57 14.76 -19.58
CA GLN A 25 10.58 13.77 -19.95
C GLN A 25 11.87 13.98 -19.16
N ILE A 26 12.36 12.88 -18.58
CA ILE A 26 13.66 12.84 -17.92
C ILE A 26 14.52 11.84 -18.67
N LEU A 27 15.60 12.32 -19.29
CA LEU A 27 16.59 11.47 -19.97
C LEU A 27 17.83 11.33 -19.10
N ARG A 28 18.28 10.09 -18.87
CA ARG A 28 19.48 9.81 -18.07
C ARG A 28 20.66 9.52 -19.00
N GLN A 29 21.75 10.26 -18.85
CA GLN A 29 22.92 10.14 -19.74
C GLN A 29 23.85 8.96 -19.41
N ASN A 30 23.78 8.41 -18.19
CA ASN A 30 24.50 7.20 -17.76
C ASN A 30 23.58 6.38 -16.84
N PRO A 31 22.57 5.68 -17.40
CA PRO A 31 21.61 4.95 -16.61
C PRO A 31 22.20 3.62 -16.13
N ASP A 32 22.11 3.33 -14.82
CA ASP A 32 22.39 1.98 -14.32
C ASP A 32 21.32 0.98 -14.83
N HIS A 33 20.04 1.40 -14.86
CA HIS A 33 18.90 0.56 -15.26
C HIS A 33 17.75 1.27 -15.99
N ILE A 34 17.52 2.58 -15.77
CA ILE A 34 16.40 3.33 -16.38
C ILE A 34 16.93 4.42 -17.30
N VAL A 35 16.75 4.27 -18.60
CA VAL A 35 17.30 5.17 -19.63
C VAL A 35 16.49 6.45 -19.76
N SER A 36 15.17 6.34 -19.60
CA SER A 36 14.22 7.41 -19.89
C SER A 36 13.00 7.26 -18.99
N THR A 37 12.45 8.37 -18.51
CA THR A 37 11.18 8.41 -17.79
C THR A 37 10.27 9.46 -18.42
N ARG A 38 9.01 9.09 -18.65
CA ARG A 38 7.97 9.89 -19.29
C ARG A 38 6.76 9.97 -18.35
N HIS A 39 6.48 11.14 -17.80
CA HIS A 39 5.28 11.40 -16.98
C HIS A 39 4.23 12.14 -17.79
N ALA A 40 3.11 11.51 -18.15
CA ALA A 40 1.96 12.18 -18.75
C ALA A 40 0.84 12.25 -17.71
N PHE A 41 0.22 13.41 -17.50
CA PHE A 41 -0.84 13.53 -16.50
C PHE A 41 -1.89 14.57 -16.83
N ASN A 42 -3.11 14.29 -16.39
CA ASN A 42 -4.24 15.21 -16.30
C ASN A 42 -4.88 15.11 -14.91
N LYS A 43 -6.00 15.79 -14.67
CA LYS A 43 -6.69 15.80 -13.38
C LYS A 43 -7.08 14.39 -12.87
N ASN A 44 -7.37 13.46 -13.78
CA ASN A 44 -7.95 12.15 -13.50
C ASN A 44 -7.02 10.98 -13.86
N HIS A 45 -5.84 11.27 -14.42
CA HIS A 45 -4.93 10.27 -14.94
C HIS A 45 -3.48 10.71 -14.74
N LEU A 46 -2.65 9.80 -14.26
CA LEU A 46 -1.19 9.93 -14.27
C LEU A 46 -0.65 8.68 -14.95
N GLN A 47 0.32 8.84 -15.82
CA GLN A 47 1.03 7.75 -16.46
C GLN A 47 2.53 8.04 -16.37
N VAL A 48 3.27 7.06 -15.87
CA VAL A 48 4.73 7.06 -15.80
C VAL A 48 5.21 5.90 -16.66
N ARG A 49 5.89 6.22 -17.76
CA ARG A 49 6.60 5.26 -18.59
C ARG A 49 8.08 5.32 -18.27
N GLU A 50 8.69 4.17 -18.05
CA GLU A 50 10.10 3.98 -17.78
C GLU A 50 10.67 3.08 -18.88
N ASP A 51 11.63 3.58 -19.64
CA ASP A 51 12.40 2.77 -20.58
C ASP A 51 13.61 2.20 -19.83
N LEU A 52 13.71 0.88 -19.79
CA LEU A 52 14.67 0.12 -18.98
C LEU A 52 15.75 -0.49 -19.87
N GLN A 53 16.99 -0.46 -19.37
CA GLN A 53 18.13 -1.17 -19.96
C GLN A 53 18.74 -2.06 -18.87
N VAL A 54 18.25 -3.29 -18.75
CA VAL A 54 18.67 -4.27 -17.73
C VAL A 54 19.05 -5.56 -18.45
N GLN A 55 20.32 -5.75 -18.83
CA GLN A 55 20.82 -6.86 -19.71
C GLN A 55 20.12 -7.02 -21.08
N PHE A 56 18.90 -6.49 -21.24
CA PHE A 56 17.93 -6.54 -22.32
C PHE A 56 17.17 -5.20 -22.36
N GLN A 57 16.55 -4.85 -23.50
CA GLN A 57 15.67 -3.68 -23.60
C GLN A 57 14.28 -4.03 -23.08
N ALA A 58 13.73 -3.22 -22.18
CA ALA A 58 12.37 -3.42 -21.68
C ALA A 58 11.67 -2.07 -21.47
N GLU A 59 10.35 -2.09 -21.45
CA GLU A 59 9.51 -0.94 -21.17
C GLU A 59 8.58 -1.26 -20.00
N LYS A 60 8.46 -0.33 -19.06
CA LYS A 60 7.50 -0.40 -17.97
C LYS A 60 6.60 0.83 -17.99
N VAL A 61 5.30 0.64 -18.09
CA VAL A 61 4.31 1.72 -18.06
C VAL A 61 3.41 1.53 -16.86
N ILE A 62 3.42 2.48 -15.93
CA ILE A 62 2.51 2.52 -14.80
C ILE A 62 1.47 3.62 -15.06
N SER A 63 0.20 3.28 -14.98
CA SER A 63 -0.92 4.19 -15.18
C SER A 63 -1.80 4.20 -13.93
N TRP A 64 -2.04 5.38 -13.37
CA TRP A 64 -2.95 5.63 -12.27
C TRP A 64 -4.20 6.32 -12.82
N GLU A 65 -5.36 5.78 -12.51
CA GLU A 65 -6.65 6.43 -12.68
C GLU A 65 -7.08 6.97 -11.31
N PHE A 66 -7.61 8.18 -11.26
CA PHE A 66 -8.04 8.83 -10.02
C PHE A 66 -9.56 9.02 -10.00
N ALA A 67 -10.15 9.00 -8.81
CA ALA A 67 -11.51 9.51 -8.63
C ALA A 67 -11.54 11.01 -8.97
N ASN A 68 -12.66 11.48 -9.51
CA ASN A 68 -12.85 12.91 -9.82
C ASN A 68 -12.54 13.76 -8.58
N ALA A 69 -11.44 14.50 -8.61
CA ALA A 69 -11.24 15.64 -7.74
C ALA A 69 -12.33 16.68 -8.08
N SER A 70 -12.90 17.37 -7.10
CA SER A 70 -13.93 18.39 -7.38
C SER A 70 -13.34 19.50 -8.28
N PRO A 71 -14.12 20.18 -9.14
CA PRO A 71 -13.64 21.36 -9.87
C PRO A 71 -13.02 22.38 -8.90
N GLY A 72 -11.74 22.73 -9.08
CA GLY A 72 -11.01 23.66 -8.21
C GLY A 72 -10.00 23.04 -7.23
N GLU A 73 -9.95 21.71 -7.10
CA GLU A 73 -8.93 21.04 -6.30
C GLU A 73 -7.58 21.02 -7.03
N LYS A 74 -6.53 21.47 -6.34
CA LYS A 74 -5.17 21.63 -6.89
C LYS A 74 -4.34 20.33 -6.90
N VAL A 75 -4.90 19.23 -6.39
CA VAL A 75 -4.19 17.96 -6.16
C VAL A 75 -4.92 16.86 -6.92
N PHE A 76 -4.18 15.85 -7.39
CA PHE A 76 -4.77 14.61 -7.89
C PHE A 76 -5.75 14.05 -6.85
N GLY A 77 -6.85 13.46 -7.32
CA GLY A 77 -7.74 12.68 -6.46
C GLY A 77 -7.05 11.44 -5.87
N LEU A 78 -7.80 10.59 -5.19
CA LEU A 78 -7.29 9.30 -4.72
C LEU A 78 -7.25 8.30 -5.89
N PRO A 79 -6.15 7.54 -6.10
CA PRO A 79 -6.05 6.63 -7.22
C PRO A 79 -7.00 5.45 -7.01
N THR A 80 -7.88 5.19 -7.98
CA THR A 80 -8.87 4.11 -7.95
C THR A 80 -8.40 2.87 -8.68
N LYS A 81 -7.46 3.02 -9.61
CA LYS A 81 -6.88 1.90 -10.36
C LYS A 81 -5.44 2.20 -10.75
N ILE A 82 -4.59 1.19 -10.59
CA ILE A 82 -3.19 1.21 -11.01
C ILE A 82 -3.00 0.07 -12.00
N THR A 83 -2.53 0.40 -13.20
CA THR A 83 -2.18 -0.60 -14.23
C THR A 83 -0.68 -0.52 -14.43
N THR A 84 0.03 -1.66 -14.31
CA THR A 84 1.45 -1.75 -14.68
C THR A 84 1.59 -2.72 -15.84
N ASP A 85 2.06 -2.19 -16.96
CA ASP A 85 2.47 -2.95 -18.12
C ASP A 85 3.99 -3.09 -18.12
N TYR A 86 4.47 -4.31 -18.32
CA TYR A 86 5.87 -4.61 -18.56
C TYR A 86 5.99 -5.30 -19.92
N THR A 87 6.85 -4.78 -20.79
CA THR A 87 7.09 -5.31 -22.12
C THR A 87 8.58 -5.61 -22.27
N ASP A 88 8.92 -6.88 -22.53
CA ASP A 88 10.28 -7.26 -22.91
C ASP A 88 10.50 -7.01 -24.40
N LEU A 89 11.42 -6.10 -24.73
CA LEU A 89 11.73 -5.68 -26.11
C LEU A 89 12.92 -6.46 -26.71
N SER A 90 13.48 -7.44 -26.00
CA SER A 90 14.64 -8.21 -26.47
C SER A 90 14.32 -9.28 -27.51
N HIS A 91 13.05 -9.69 -27.63
CA HIS A 91 12.59 -10.70 -28.58
C HIS A 91 11.55 -10.14 -29.56
N PRO A 92 11.52 -10.63 -30.83
CA PRO A 92 10.57 -10.18 -31.85
C PRO A 92 9.11 -10.53 -31.52
N ASN A 93 8.90 -11.50 -30.64
CA ASN A 93 7.61 -11.74 -30.01
C ASN A 93 7.64 -11.07 -28.63
N THR A 94 7.40 -9.77 -28.58
CA THR A 94 7.31 -8.97 -27.35
C THR A 94 6.30 -9.61 -26.40
N GLU A 95 6.78 -10.22 -25.32
CA GLU A 95 5.92 -10.66 -24.22
C GLU A 95 5.54 -9.43 -23.37
N ARG A 96 4.23 -9.18 -23.26
CA ARG A 96 3.68 -8.14 -22.40
C ARG A 96 3.00 -8.78 -21.20
N THR A 97 3.43 -8.38 -20.02
CA THR A 97 2.77 -8.71 -18.75
C THR A 97 2.03 -7.48 -18.26
N THR A 98 0.72 -7.61 -18.04
CA THR A 98 -0.11 -6.54 -17.47
C THR A 98 -0.59 -6.94 -16.09
N THR A 99 -0.41 -6.05 -15.12
CA THR A 99 -0.99 -6.16 -13.79
C THR A 99 -1.95 -5.00 -13.56
N VAL A 100 -3.08 -5.27 -12.92
CA VAL A 100 -4.09 -4.27 -12.56
C VAL A 100 -4.37 -4.40 -11.06
N GLN A 101 -4.36 -3.28 -10.36
CA GLN A 101 -4.80 -3.17 -8.98
C GLN A 101 -5.93 -2.15 -8.91
N THR A 102 -7.04 -2.50 -8.26
CA THR A 102 -8.12 -1.55 -7.96
C THR A 102 -8.07 -1.17 -6.48
N LEU A 103 -8.50 0.04 -6.15
CA LEU A 103 -8.35 0.67 -4.84
C LEU A 103 -9.65 1.37 -4.45
N ALA A 104 -10.06 1.22 -3.19
CA ALA A 104 -11.21 1.90 -2.60
C ALA A 104 -10.84 2.57 -1.28
N TYR A 105 -11.53 3.67 -0.96
CA TYR A 105 -11.21 4.51 0.19
C TYR A 105 -12.47 4.82 1.02
N ASN A 106 -12.27 5.16 2.30
CA ASN A 106 -13.34 5.75 3.11
C ASN A 106 -13.51 7.26 2.81
N ASN A 107 -14.50 7.86 3.46
CA ASN A 107 -14.86 9.28 3.29
C ASN A 107 -13.78 10.29 3.72
N ILE A 108 -12.79 9.85 4.52
CA ILE A 108 -11.64 10.67 4.94
C ILE A 108 -10.37 10.35 4.14
N GLY A 109 -10.48 9.53 3.10
CA GLY A 109 -9.40 9.25 2.14
C GLY A 109 -8.41 8.16 2.55
N GLN A 110 -8.74 7.30 3.52
CA GLN A 110 -7.93 6.13 3.87
C GLN A 110 -8.28 4.94 2.98
N LEU A 111 -7.27 4.19 2.55
CA LEU A 111 -7.43 3.00 1.70
C LEU A 111 -8.14 1.88 2.49
N THR A 112 -9.34 1.48 2.09
CA THR A 112 -10.11 0.43 2.78
C THR A 112 -10.05 -0.91 2.08
N LYS A 113 -9.78 -0.92 0.77
CA LYS A 113 -9.74 -2.15 -0.02
C LYS A 113 -8.81 -2.02 -1.22
N SER A 114 -8.09 -3.08 -1.52
CA SER A 114 -7.39 -3.26 -2.79
C SER A 114 -7.65 -4.65 -3.35
N ILE A 115 -7.67 -4.77 -4.68
CA ILE A 115 -7.81 -6.03 -5.38
C ILE A 115 -6.72 -6.10 -6.44
N ALA A 116 -5.82 -7.07 -6.32
CA ALA A 116 -4.74 -7.33 -7.26
C ALA A 116 -5.21 -8.13 -8.48
N VAL A 117 -4.35 -8.24 -9.49
CA VAL A 117 -4.69 -8.86 -10.79
C VAL A 117 -5.01 -10.35 -10.70
N ASP A 118 -4.40 -11.02 -9.73
CA ASP A 118 -4.61 -12.43 -9.41
C ASP A 118 -5.89 -12.66 -8.58
N GLY A 119 -6.63 -11.59 -8.26
CA GLY A 119 -7.85 -11.66 -7.47
C GLY A 119 -7.62 -11.60 -5.96
N VAL A 120 -6.36 -11.50 -5.50
CA VAL A 120 -6.05 -11.33 -4.07
C VAL A 120 -6.60 -9.98 -3.60
N VAL A 121 -7.40 -10.05 -2.55
CA VAL A 121 -8.05 -8.91 -1.91
C VAL A 121 -7.30 -8.56 -0.63
N THR A 122 -7.02 -7.28 -0.42
CA THR A 122 -6.59 -6.77 0.88
C THR A 122 -7.59 -5.75 1.39
N GLU A 123 -8.08 -5.93 2.61
CA GLU A 123 -9.01 -5.03 3.28
C GLU A 123 -8.39 -4.44 4.54
N TRP A 124 -8.56 -3.14 4.76
CA TRP A 124 -8.01 -2.44 5.92
C TRP A 124 -9.13 -1.85 6.77
N LEU A 125 -8.98 -2.03 8.08
CA LEU A 125 -9.78 -1.37 9.09
C LEU A 125 -8.89 -0.49 9.94
N TYR A 126 -9.41 0.67 10.29
CA TYR A 126 -8.71 1.69 11.07
C TYR A 126 -9.25 1.76 12.49
N TYR A 127 -8.42 2.22 13.43
CA TYR A 127 -8.91 2.58 14.76
C TYR A 127 -9.82 3.81 14.66
N PRO A 128 -10.75 4.02 15.61
CA PRO A 128 -11.41 5.32 15.75
C PRO A 128 -10.43 6.36 16.33
N ASP A 129 -10.72 7.65 16.14
CA ASP A 129 -9.91 8.76 16.66
C ASP A 129 -9.73 8.71 18.19
N THR A 130 -10.71 8.15 18.90
CA THR A 130 -10.67 7.99 20.36
C THR A 130 -9.64 6.96 20.83
N GLY A 131 -9.03 6.20 19.91
CA GLY A 131 -8.30 5.00 20.24
C GLY A 131 -9.25 3.88 20.68
N GLY A 132 -8.69 2.75 21.07
CA GLY A 132 -9.48 1.62 21.57
C GLY A 132 -8.75 0.29 21.53
N GLN A 133 -9.53 -0.78 21.70
CA GLN A 133 -9.04 -2.14 21.64
C GLN A 133 -8.90 -2.61 20.19
N GLY A 134 -7.87 -3.44 19.97
CA GLY A 134 -7.55 -4.08 18.72
C GLY A 134 -8.51 -5.21 18.37
N LEU A 135 -8.01 -6.18 17.60
CA LEU A 135 -8.76 -7.40 17.28
C LEU A 135 -8.87 -8.27 18.52
N ASP A 136 -10.07 -8.79 18.81
CA ASP A 136 -10.25 -9.75 19.91
C ASP A 136 -9.83 -11.16 19.46
N ILE A 137 -8.60 -11.53 19.80
CA ILE A 137 -8.00 -12.83 19.45
C ILE A 137 -8.49 -13.95 20.39
N SER A 138 -9.16 -13.62 21.50
CA SER A 138 -9.65 -14.62 22.46
C SER A 138 -10.71 -15.56 21.86
N LEU A 139 -11.33 -15.18 20.75
CA LEU A 139 -12.30 -15.98 20.00
C LEU A 139 -11.67 -17.16 19.24
N ILE A 140 -10.37 -17.10 18.95
CA ILE A 140 -9.68 -18.04 18.04
C ILE A 140 -8.44 -18.69 18.65
N ALA A 141 -8.07 -18.31 19.88
CA ALA A 141 -6.90 -18.84 20.57
C ALA A 141 -7.25 -19.83 21.67
N GLU A 142 -6.38 -20.84 21.87
CA GLU A 142 -6.45 -21.71 23.03
C GLU A 142 -6.11 -20.93 24.31
N LYS A 143 -6.91 -21.12 25.37
CA LYS A 143 -6.62 -20.52 26.68
C LYS A 143 -5.49 -21.29 27.37
N PRO A 144 -4.55 -20.61 28.07
CA PRO A 144 -4.47 -19.17 28.24
C PRO A 144 -3.51 -18.52 27.25
N LEU A 145 -4.03 -17.54 26.49
CA LEU A 145 -3.20 -16.58 25.76
C LEU A 145 -2.16 -15.95 26.71
N SER A 146 -0.93 -15.76 26.24
CA SER A 146 0.02 -14.92 26.98
C SER A 146 -0.62 -13.54 27.17
N LYS A 147 -0.40 -12.88 28.32
CA LYS A 147 -0.92 -11.52 28.58
C LYS A 147 -0.56 -10.53 27.46
N ASP A 148 0.57 -10.77 26.80
CA ASP A 148 1.11 -9.94 25.74
C ASP A 148 0.33 -10.05 24.42
N LEU A 149 -0.41 -11.14 24.19
CA LEU A 149 -1.28 -11.33 23.02
C LEU A 149 -2.67 -10.70 23.17
N VAL A 150 -3.10 -10.42 24.40
CA VAL A 150 -4.47 -9.98 24.74
C VAL A 150 -4.63 -8.45 24.73
N THR A 151 -3.55 -7.69 24.60
CA THR A 151 -3.55 -6.22 24.83
C THR A 151 -3.23 -5.39 23.59
N LEU A 152 -3.64 -5.85 22.41
CA LEU A 152 -3.57 -5.00 21.22
C LEU A 152 -4.48 -3.80 21.43
N THR A 153 -3.90 -2.61 21.50
CA THR A 153 -4.60 -1.36 21.79
C THR A 153 -4.00 -0.22 21.00
N CYS A 154 -4.77 0.83 20.84
CA CYS A 154 -4.33 2.11 20.30
C CYS A 154 -4.73 3.21 21.29
N PRO A 155 -3.79 4.07 21.72
CA PRO A 155 -4.11 5.31 22.40
C PRO A 155 -4.98 6.23 21.52
N LYS A 156 -5.53 7.28 22.13
CA LYS A 156 -6.22 8.33 21.39
C LYS A 156 -5.33 8.91 20.30
N VAL A 157 -5.89 9.07 19.10
CA VAL A 157 -5.22 9.69 17.96
C VAL A 157 -5.07 11.19 18.23
N SER A 158 -3.88 11.72 18.00
CA SER A 158 -3.62 13.15 18.18
C SER A 158 -4.38 13.97 17.15
N GLU A 159 -4.82 15.16 17.54
CA GLU A 159 -5.57 16.05 16.65
C GLU A 159 -4.77 16.39 15.37
N GLY A 160 -5.45 16.37 14.23
CA GLY A 160 -4.84 16.61 12.93
C GLY A 160 -4.10 15.41 12.32
N TYR A 161 -4.09 14.24 12.98
CA TYR A 161 -3.57 13.00 12.43
C TYR A 161 -4.70 12.05 12.04
N MET A 162 -4.49 11.28 10.97
CA MET A 162 -5.42 10.23 10.57
C MET A 162 -5.28 9.01 11.49
N PRO A 163 -6.38 8.29 11.78
CA PRO A 163 -6.30 7.06 12.55
C PRO A 163 -5.38 6.00 11.92
N PRO A 164 -4.61 5.27 12.72
CA PRO A 164 -3.77 4.21 12.20
C PRO A 164 -4.57 2.95 11.83
N VAL A 165 -3.98 2.13 10.96
CA VAL A 165 -4.52 0.81 10.61
C VAL A 165 -4.61 -0.06 11.86
N LYS A 166 -5.79 -0.62 12.11
CA LYS A 166 -6.10 -1.59 13.16
C LYS A 166 -5.88 -3.02 12.67
N VAL A 167 -6.42 -3.35 11.50
CA VAL A 167 -6.34 -4.68 10.88
C VAL A 167 -6.09 -4.54 9.38
N GLU A 168 -5.25 -5.42 8.85
CA GLU A 168 -5.14 -5.74 7.43
C GLU A 168 -5.55 -7.20 7.23
N TYR A 169 -6.47 -7.46 6.32
CA TYR A 169 -6.97 -8.79 5.99
C TYR A 169 -6.71 -9.09 4.53
N VAL A 170 -5.80 -10.04 4.29
CA VAL A 170 -5.42 -10.51 2.96
C VAL A 170 -6.13 -11.84 2.71
N HIS A 171 -6.91 -11.92 1.64
CA HIS A 171 -7.61 -13.13 1.26
C HIS A 171 -7.70 -13.30 -0.24
N ASP A 172 -7.77 -14.55 -0.66
CA ASP A 172 -8.03 -14.92 -2.05
C ASP A 172 -9.39 -15.62 -2.12
N PRO A 173 -10.39 -15.02 -2.79
CA PRO A 173 -11.71 -15.63 -2.96
C PRO A 173 -11.66 -16.99 -3.69
N ALA A 174 -10.69 -17.19 -4.58
CA ALA A 174 -10.49 -18.46 -5.28
C ALA A 174 -9.74 -19.49 -4.41
N TYR A 175 -8.92 -19.03 -3.47
CA TYR A 175 -8.18 -19.88 -2.52
C TYR A 175 -8.42 -19.49 -1.06
N PRO A 176 -9.60 -19.80 -0.49
CA PRO A 176 -9.98 -19.38 0.86
C PRO A 176 -9.03 -19.86 1.98
N LYS A 177 -8.19 -20.86 1.72
CA LYS A 177 -7.21 -21.40 2.70
C LYS A 177 -5.94 -20.56 2.85
N SER A 178 -5.72 -19.58 1.98
CA SER A 178 -4.51 -18.75 1.96
C SER A 178 -4.69 -17.41 2.66
N GLN A 179 -5.64 -17.33 3.59
CA GLN A 179 -6.00 -16.10 4.29
C GLN A 179 -5.02 -15.74 5.42
N GLN A 180 -4.76 -14.45 5.57
CA GLN A 180 -3.93 -13.89 6.63
C GLN A 180 -4.56 -12.62 7.19
N ILE A 181 -4.53 -12.49 8.52
CA ILE A 181 -4.91 -11.27 9.22
C ILE A 181 -3.67 -10.71 9.91
N THR A 182 -3.38 -9.43 9.71
CA THR A 182 -2.36 -8.69 10.43
C THR A 182 -3.03 -7.62 11.30
N ALA A 183 -2.87 -7.71 12.61
CA ALA A 183 -3.41 -6.75 13.57
C ALA A 183 -2.29 -5.93 14.23
N TYR A 184 -2.57 -4.65 14.47
CA TYR A 184 -1.58 -3.69 14.93
C TYR A 184 -1.97 -3.09 16.29
N ALA A 185 -0.99 -2.97 17.18
CA ALA A 185 -1.07 -2.15 18.38
C ALA A 185 -0.13 -0.96 18.26
N TYR A 186 -0.51 0.14 18.91
CA TYR A 186 0.22 1.39 18.87
C TYR A 186 0.54 1.85 20.29
N GLN A 187 1.61 2.63 20.39
CA GLN A 187 1.91 3.40 21.58
C GLN A 187 2.19 4.85 21.21
N ALA A 188 1.90 5.74 22.15
CA ALA A 188 2.31 7.13 22.07
C ALA A 188 3.80 7.23 22.39
N ARG A 189 4.59 7.85 21.51
CA ARG A 189 5.96 8.28 21.79
C ARG A 189 6.08 9.77 21.60
N GLU A 190 6.71 10.45 22.55
CA GLU A 190 7.07 11.83 22.35
C GLU A 190 8.25 11.92 21.38
N ASN A 191 8.10 12.76 20.36
CA ASN A 191 9.20 13.14 19.52
C ASN A 191 10.11 14.10 20.30
N PRO A 192 11.40 13.76 20.51
CA PRO A 192 12.30 14.53 21.35
C PRO A 192 12.61 15.94 20.80
N VAL A 193 12.34 16.19 19.51
CA VAL A 193 12.64 17.45 18.84
C VAL A 193 11.50 18.46 18.97
N ASN A 194 10.25 18.02 18.81
CA ASN A 194 9.09 18.92 18.78
C ASN A 194 8.10 18.68 19.92
N GLN A 195 8.40 17.75 20.84
CA GLN A 195 7.57 17.35 21.99
C GLN A 195 6.15 16.92 21.62
N ARG A 196 5.89 16.62 20.34
CA ARG A 196 4.59 16.10 19.91
C ARG A 196 4.56 14.60 20.13
N SER A 197 3.43 14.12 20.66
CA SER A 197 3.15 12.69 20.75
C SER A 197 2.81 12.15 19.35
N VAL A 198 3.53 11.13 18.92
CA VAL A 198 3.28 10.40 17.68
C VAL A 198 2.91 8.96 18.02
N LEU A 199 1.92 8.42 17.31
CA LEU A 199 1.59 7.00 17.41
C LEU A 199 2.58 6.19 16.58
N VAL A 200 3.21 5.21 17.22
CA VAL A 200 4.12 4.26 16.57
C VAL A 200 3.63 2.83 16.78
N PRO A 201 3.73 1.94 15.78
CA PRO A 201 3.44 0.52 15.97
C PRO A 201 4.35 -0.07 17.05
N SER A 202 3.77 -0.65 18.09
CA SER A 202 4.50 -1.30 19.19
C SER A 202 4.52 -2.81 19.04
N THR A 203 3.40 -3.38 18.63
CA THR A 203 3.20 -4.82 18.48
C THR A 203 2.42 -5.11 17.20
N VAL A 204 2.84 -6.14 16.49
CA VAL A 204 2.13 -6.69 15.32
C VAL A 204 1.82 -8.15 15.58
N VAL A 205 0.58 -8.55 15.31
CA VAL A 205 0.16 -9.95 15.40
C VAL A 205 -0.31 -10.40 14.03
N VAL A 206 0.27 -11.48 13.54
CA VAL A 206 -0.12 -12.13 12.28
C VAL A 206 -0.85 -13.43 12.62
N LEU A 207 -2.01 -13.62 12.02
CA LEU A 207 -2.88 -14.78 12.22
C LEU A 207 -3.07 -15.49 10.89
N THR A 208 -2.85 -16.80 10.87
CA THR A 208 -3.15 -17.65 9.71
C THR A 208 -4.02 -18.83 10.09
N GLY A 209 -4.77 -19.38 9.12
CA GLY A 209 -5.81 -20.38 9.38
C GLY A 209 -7.06 -19.81 10.04
N VAL A 210 -7.29 -18.51 9.86
CA VAL A 210 -8.46 -17.77 10.36
C VAL A 210 -9.14 -17.02 9.21
N THR A 211 -10.45 -16.85 9.33
CA THR A 211 -11.23 -15.97 8.47
C THR A 211 -11.67 -14.74 9.27
N LEU A 212 -12.05 -13.67 8.56
CA LEU A 212 -12.59 -12.46 9.16
C LEU A 212 -13.96 -12.17 8.56
N ASP A 213 -14.97 -12.01 9.41
CA ASP A 213 -16.22 -11.40 8.97
C ASP A 213 -15.95 -9.92 8.70
N THR A 214 -16.05 -9.49 7.45
CA THR A 214 -15.71 -8.12 7.03
C THR A 214 -16.74 -7.08 7.49
N THR A 215 -17.90 -7.51 8.00
CA THR A 215 -18.93 -6.63 8.56
C THR A 215 -18.71 -6.41 10.05
N THR A 216 -18.49 -7.49 10.80
CA THR A 216 -18.32 -7.43 12.26
C THR A 216 -16.86 -7.30 12.68
N MET A 217 -15.93 -7.58 11.77
CA MET A 217 -14.48 -7.61 11.98
C MET A 217 -14.07 -8.54 13.11
N LEU A 218 -14.85 -9.61 13.32
CA LEU A 218 -14.57 -10.66 14.28
C LEU A 218 -13.86 -11.84 13.58
N PRO A 219 -12.73 -12.31 14.14
CA PRO A 219 -12.02 -13.43 13.56
C PRO A 219 -12.72 -14.74 13.94
N SER A 220 -12.65 -15.72 13.04
CA SER A 220 -13.11 -17.08 13.28
C SER A 220 -12.11 -18.11 12.73
N LEU A 221 -12.13 -19.33 13.26
CA LEU A 221 -11.29 -20.39 12.74
C LEU A 221 -11.78 -20.83 11.36
N MET A 222 -10.83 -21.07 10.45
CA MET A 222 -11.15 -21.72 9.19
C MET A 222 -11.72 -23.13 9.42
N GLU A 223 -12.59 -23.57 8.51
CA GLU A 223 -13.17 -24.91 8.56
C GLU A 223 -12.09 -26.00 8.69
N GLY A 224 -12.28 -26.89 9.65
CA GLY A 224 -11.36 -28.00 9.93
C GLY A 224 -10.11 -27.62 10.73
N ARG A 225 -9.88 -26.34 11.07
CA ARG A 225 -8.81 -25.93 11.99
C ARG A 225 -9.27 -26.08 13.43
N LYS A 226 -8.40 -26.66 14.27
CA LYS A 226 -8.57 -26.67 15.73
C LYS A 226 -8.13 -25.36 16.35
N ASN A 227 -7.03 -24.79 15.83
CA ASN A 227 -6.36 -23.60 16.37
C ASN A 227 -5.90 -22.68 15.24
N ALA A 228 -5.85 -21.37 15.55
CA ALA A 228 -5.16 -20.39 14.73
C ALA A 228 -3.65 -20.52 14.90
N LEU A 229 -2.90 -20.23 13.84
CA LEU A 229 -1.46 -19.98 13.95
C LEU A 229 -1.26 -18.50 14.23
N ILE A 230 -0.59 -18.20 15.33
CA ILE A 230 -0.44 -16.85 15.87
C ILE A 230 1.04 -16.51 15.96
N GLU A 231 1.46 -15.47 15.24
CA GLU A 231 2.80 -14.92 15.33
C GLU A 231 2.74 -13.51 15.91
N GLN A 232 3.48 -13.26 17.00
CA GLN A 232 3.58 -11.94 17.62
C GLN A 232 4.98 -11.37 17.44
N ARG A 233 5.05 -10.12 16.98
CA ARG A 233 6.28 -9.35 16.84
C ARG A 233 6.18 -8.07 17.65
N VAL A 234 7.09 -7.90 18.63
CA VAL A 234 7.24 -6.65 19.37
C VAL A 234 8.27 -5.79 18.63
N ILE A 235 7.82 -4.67 18.07
CA ILE A 235 8.63 -3.79 17.22
C ILE A 235 9.40 -2.78 18.07
N SER A 236 8.75 -2.25 19.11
CA SER A 236 9.33 -1.20 19.93
C SER A 236 9.03 -1.45 21.40
N ARG A 237 10.08 -1.62 22.21
CA ARG A 237 10.02 -1.36 23.65
C ARG A 237 10.32 0.11 23.86
#